data_AF-A0A924ME20-F1
#
_entry.id   AF-A0A924ME20-F1
#
_cell.length_a   1.000
_cell.length_b   1.000
_cell.length_c   1.000
_cell.angle_alpha   90.00
_cell.angle_beta   90.00
_cell.angle_gamma   90.00
#
_symmetry.space_group_name_H-M   'P 1'
#
loop_
_entity.id
_entity.type
_entity.pdbx_description
1 polymer ?
#
loop_
_entity_poly.entity_id
_entity_poly.type
_entity_poly.pdbx_seq_one_letter_code
_entity_poly.pdbx_strand_id
1 'polypeptide(L)'
;MKSKFFTVTFIALMAIGNIVNAQNTNLESKAKKQAIDNYQAQKQTIQSAFKRDMDALNDQKNLTPEQREVGKKQIIATYQQQKKTNQETFQQNKEAQKTVSKNEKELEKNKTDKEYKIKEKKDKKEKSHHDNRGNKHHENKSHSNNKKH
;
A
#
# COMPACT_ATOMS: atom_id res chain seq x y z
N MET A 1 -15.10 32.40 24.50
CA MET A 1 -13.85 31.61 24.37
C MET A 1 -14.12 30.26 23.67
N LYS A 2 -14.32 30.21 22.34
CA LYS A 2 -14.68 28.96 21.60
C LYS A 2 -13.94 28.80 20.25
N SER A 3 -12.62 29.01 20.21
CA SER A 3 -11.84 28.91 18.96
C SER A 3 -10.63 27.98 19.03
N LYS A 4 -10.22 27.50 20.21
CA LYS A 4 -8.99 26.70 20.36
C LYS A 4 -9.18 25.19 20.17
N PHE A 5 -10.41 24.67 20.27
CA PHE A 5 -10.66 23.22 20.17
C PHE A 5 -10.66 22.68 18.74
N PHE A 6 -11.04 23.50 17.75
CA PHE A 6 -11.08 23.10 16.33
C PHE A 6 -9.67 22.98 15.72
N THR A 7 -8.75 23.85 16.13
CA THR A 7 -7.38 23.89 15.59
C THR A 7 -6.54 22.71 16.08
N VAL A 8 -6.72 22.28 17.34
CA VAL A 8 -5.96 21.15 17.93
C VAL A 8 -6.39 19.82 17.33
N THR A 9 -7.68 19.61 17.06
CA THR A 9 -8.16 18.38 16.41
C THR A 9 -7.73 18.30 14.94
N PHE A 10 -7.71 19.42 14.22
CA PHE A 10 -7.25 19.46 12.83
C PHE A 10 -5.75 19.20 12.68
N ILE A 11 -4.92 19.75 13.57
CA ILE A 11 -3.47 19.49 13.61
C ILE A 11 -3.19 18.03 14.00
N ALA A 12 -3.93 17.47 14.96
CA ALA A 12 -3.80 16.07 15.34
C ALA A 12 -4.17 15.11 14.20
N LEU A 13 -5.22 15.42 13.42
CA LEU A 13 -5.61 14.64 12.24
C LEU A 13 -4.55 14.71 11.11
N MET A 14 -3.95 15.88 10.87
CA MET A 14 -2.83 16.01 9.93
C MET A 14 -1.59 15.23 10.38
N ALA A 15 -1.27 15.25 11.68
CA ALA A 15 -0.15 14.50 12.23
C ALA A 15 -0.32 12.98 12.09
N ILE A 16 -1.53 12.46 12.33
CA ILE A 16 -1.84 11.03 12.16
C ILE A 16 -1.73 10.64 10.68
N GLY A 17 -2.24 11.46 9.75
CA GLY A 17 -2.10 11.22 8.31
C GLY A 17 -0.63 11.14 7.86
N ASN A 18 0.22 12.02 8.40
CA ASN A 18 1.66 12.02 8.08
C ASN A 18 2.40 10.82 8.67
N ILE A 19 2.02 10.35 9.87
CA ILE A 19 2.65 9.19 10.52
C ILE A 19 2.29 7.88 9.79
N VAL A 20 1.04 7.72 9.37
CA VAL A 20 0.60 6.53 8.59
C VAL A 20 1.28 6.49 7.22
N ASN A 21 1.40 7.64 6.55
CA ASN A 21 2.11 7.74 5.27
C ASN A 21 3.62 7.49 5.40
N ALA A 22 4.25 7.95 6.49
CA ALA A 22 5.65 7.68 6.80
C ALA A 22 5.93 6.19 7.13
N GLN A 23 4.99 5.50 7.76
CA GLN A 23 5.11 4.07 8.04
C GLN A 23 4.96 3.22 6.76
N ASN A 24 3.98 3.55 5.90
CA ASN A 24 3.78 2.85 4.62
C ASN A 24 4.97 3.03 3.66
N THR A 25 5.53 4.24 3.55
CA THR A 25 6.73 4.49 2.72
C THR A 25 7.98 3.77 3.23
N ASN A 26 8.12 3.59 4.54
CA ASN A 26 9.22 2.83 5.14
C ASN A 26 9.10 1.32 4.87
N LEU A 27 7.88 0.78 4.92
CA LEU A 27 7.58 -0.62 4.61
C LEU A 27 7.78 -0.94 3.12
N GLU A 28 7.31 -0.06 2.22
CA GLU A 28 7.58 -0.20 0.78
C GLU A 28 9.09 -0.17 0.47
N SER A 29 9.84 0.70 1.16
CA SER A 29 11.31 0.81 0.99
C SER A 29 12.03 -0.47 1.43
N LYS A 30 11.63 -1.06 2.57
CA LYS A 30 12.19 -2.32 3.07
C LYS A 30 11.88 -3.50 2.14
N ALA A 31 10.64 -3.60 1.63
CA ALA A 31 10.25 -4.65 0.71
C ALA A 31 10.98 -4.57 -0.64
N LYS A 32 11.19 -3.36 -1.19
CA LYS A 32 12.00 -3.13 -2.39
C LYS A 32 13.46 -3.54 -2.16
N LYS A 33 14.03 -3.16 -1.01
CA LYS A 33 15.40 -3.54 -0.64
C LYS A 33 15.55 -5.06 -0.54
N GLN A 34 14.64 -5.73 0.17
CA GLN A 34 14.66 -7.18 0.34
C GLN A 34 14.54 -7.93 -1.00
N ALA A 35 13.71 -7.46 -1.93
CA ALA A 35 13.59 -8.06 -3.25
C ALA A 35 14.89 -7.94 -4.09
N ILE A 36 15.60 -6.81 -3.97
CA ILE A 36 16.90 -6.60 -4.61
C ILE A 36 17.96 -7.51 -3.99
N ASP A 37 18.02 -7.58 -2.66
CA ASP A 37 18.96 -8.42 -1.93
C ASP A 37 18.77 -9.91 -2.29
N ASN A 38 17.50 -10.37 -2.38
CA ASN A 38 17.18 -11.72 -2.82
C ASN A 38 17.59 -12.01 -4.27
N TYR A 39 17.39 -11.06 -5.19
CA TYR A 39 17.82 -11.20 -6.58
C TYR A 39 19.34 -11.32 -6.69
N GLN A 40 20.09 -10.50 -5.95
CA GLN A 40 21.56 -10.54 -5.94
C GLN A 40 22.06 -11.84 -5.30
N ALA A 41 21.47 -12.28 -4.19
CA ALA A 41 21.81 -13.54 -3.55
C ALA A 41 21.61 -14.72 -4.50
N GLN A 42 20.44 -14.81 -5.15
CA GLN A 42 20.17 -15.87 -6.14
C GLN A 42 21.13 -15.81 -7.34
N LYS A 43 21.45 -14.59 -7.82
CA LYS A 43 22.43 -14.43 -8.90
C LYS A 43 23.80 -14.98 -8.52
N GLN A 44 24.27 -14.72 -7.30
CA GLN A 44 25.53 -15.28 -6.78
C GLN A 44 25.46 -16.80 -6.67
N THR A 45 24.37 -17.36 -6.13
CA THR A 45 24.17 -18.80 -6.04
C THR A 45 24.25 -19.49 -7.40
N ILE A 46 23.58 -18.93 -8.41
CA ILE A 46 23.58 -19.46 -9.79
C ILE A 46 25.00 -19.43 -10.38
N GLN A 47 25.74 -18.34 -10.17
CA GLN A 47 27.14 -18.24 -10.63
C GLN A 47 28.07 -19.23 -9.93
N SER A 48 27.93 -19.40 -8.62
CA SER A 48 28.73 -20.36 -7.86
C SER A 48 28.42 -21.80 -8.25
N ALA A 49 27.15 -22.13 -8.51
CA ALA A 49 26.74 -23.45 -8.99
C ALA A 49 27.35 -23.73 -10.37
N PHE A 50 27.22 -22.80 -11.32
CA PHE A 50 27.82 -22.94 -12.65
C PHE A 50 29.32 -23.20 -12.60
N LYS A 51 30.06 -22.46 -11.78
CA LYS A 51 31.50 -22.67 -11.61
C LYS A 51 31.79 -24.06 -11.05
N ARG A 52 31.11 -24.46 -9.98
CA ARG A 52 31.30 -25.77 -9.34
C ARG A 52 31.04 -26.92 -10.30
N ASP A 53 29.97 -26.83 -11.08
CA ASP A 53 29.57 -27.88 -12.01
C ASP A 53 30.57 -27.96 -13.19
N MET A 54 31.07 -26.83 -13.67
CA MET A 54 32.13 -26.79 -14.68
C MET A 54 33.46 -27.36 -14.16
N ASP A 55 33.85 -27.01 -12.93
CA ASP A 55 35.06 -27.53 -12.29
C ASP A 55 34.95 -29.05 -12.12
N ALA A 56 33.80 -29.53 -11.62
CA ALA A 56 33.52 -30.96 -11.47
C ALA A 56 33.59 -31.72 -12.81
N LEU A 57 33.08 -31.14 -13.90
CA LEU A 57 33.15 -31.74 -15.22
C LEU A 57 34.58 -31.79 -15.78
N ASN A 58 35.40 -30.79 -15.47
CA ASN A 58 36.80 -30.74 -15.89
C ASN A 58 37.67 -31.74 -15.09
N ASP A 59 37.34 -31.96 -13.82
CA ASP A 59 38.04 -32.89 -12.94
C ASP A 59 37.78 -34.37 -13.30
N GLN A 60 36.71 -34.66 -14.04
CA GLN A 60 36.42 -36.00 -14.55
C GLN A 60 37.43 -36.41 -15.64
N LYS A 61 38.38 -37.28 -15.25
CA LYS A 61 39.47 -37.76 -16.10
C LYS A 61 39.06 -38.82 -17.14
N ASN A 62 37.91 -39.48 -16.95
CA ASN A 62 37.48 -40.61 -17.79
C ASN A 62 36.44 -40.24 -18.86
N LEU A 63 36.19 -38.96 -19.10
CA LEU A 63 35.26 -38.53 -20.14
C LEU A 63 35.97 -38.41 -21.48
N THR A 64 35.30 -38.87 -22.54
CA THR A 64 35.72 -38.54 -23.91
C THR A 64 35.51 -37.05 -24.18
N PRO A 65 36.22 -36.46 -25.16
CA PRO A 65 36.01 -35.06 -25.54
C PRO A 65 34.54 -34.75 -25.87
N GLU A 66 33.84 -35.66 -26.54
CA GLU A 66 32.43 -35.51 -26.90
C GLU A 66 31.52 -35.49 -25.67
N GLN A 67 31.73 -36.40 -24.72
CA GLN A 67 30.95 -36.43 -23.47
C GLN A 67 31.17 -35.16 -22.65
N ARG A 68 32.42 -34.66 -22.61
CA ARG A 68 32.74 -33.41 -21.93
C ARG A 68 32.06 -32.21 -22.60
N GLU A 69 32.02 -32.16 -23.93
CA GLU A 69 31.32 -31.08 -24.64
C GLU A 69 29.80 -31.15 -24.44
N VAL A 70 29.21 -32.35 -24.42
CA VAL A 70 27.79 -32.52 -24.06
C VAL A 70 27.51 -32.03 -22.63
N GLY A 71 28.37 -32.41 -21.67
CA GLY A 71 28.26 -31.96 -20.28
C GLY A 71 28.35 -30.44 -20.15
N LYS A 72 29.30 -29.79 -20.85
CA LYS A 72 29.42 -28.33 -20.85
C LYS A 72 28.15 -27.66 -21.38
N LYS A 73 27.60 -28.18 -22.48
CA LYS A 73 26.35 -27.66 -23.07
C LYS A 73 25.18 -27.77 -22.09
N GLN A 74 25.07 -28.89 -21.36
CA GLN A 74 24.02 -29.08 -20.35
C GLN A 74 24.15 -28.10 -19.18
N ILE A 75 25.37 -27.89 -18.67
CA ILE A 75 25.63 -26.94 -17.58
C ILE A 75 25.32 -25.51 -18.04
N ILE A 76 25.73 -25.13 -19.26
CA ILE A 76 25.43 -23.81 -19.84
C ILE A 76 23.93 -23.61 -20.00
N ALA A 77 23.20 -24.60 -20.52
CA ALA A 77 21.75 -24.52 -20.69
C ALA A 77 21.04 -24.32 -19.33
N THR A 78 21.45 -25.07 -18.31
CA THR A 78 20.92 -24.95 -16.95
C THR A 78 21.18 -23.57 -16.35
N TYR A 79 22.40 -23.05 -16.49
CA TYR A 79 22.76 -21.70 -16.03
C TYR A 79 21.92 -20.62 -16.73
N GLN A 80 21.75 -20.71 -18.05
CA GLN A 80 20.94 -19.76 -18.81
C GLN A 80 19.47 -19.80 -18.39
N GLN A 81 18.91 -20.99 -18.19
CA GLN A 81 17.54 -21.15 -17.70
C GLN A 81 17.35 -20.54 -16.31
N GLN A 82 18.22 -20.86 -15.36
CA GLN A 82 18.13 -20.31 -13.99
C GLN A 82 18.29 -18.79 -13.96
N LYS A 83 19.21 -18.24 -14.78
CA LYS A 83 19.38 -16.80 -14.93
C LYS A 83 18.11 -16.14 -15.46
N LYS A 84 17.47 -16.75 -16.46
CA LYS A 84 16.19 -16.26 -17.02
C LYS A 84 15.09 -16.27 -15.97
N THR A 85 14.92 -17.39 -15.25
CA THR A 85 13.90 -17.52 -14.20
C THR A 85 14.11 -16.52 -13.06
N ASN A 86 15.35 -16.28 -12.63
CA ASN A 86 15.64 -15.27 -11.60
C ASN A 86 15.26 -13.85 -12.08
N GLN A 87 15.53 -13.53 -13.35
CA GLN A 87 15.15 -12.25 -13.94
C GLN A 87 13.63 -12.09 -14.08
N GLU A 88 12.94 -13.12 -14.57
CA GLU A 88 11.47 -13.14 -14.69
C GLU A 88 10.80 -12.99 -13.33
N THR A 89 11.27 -13.72 -12.32
CA THR A 89 10.78 -13.64 -10.94
C THR A 89 10.95 -12.24 -10.37
N PHE A 90 12.12 -11.63 -10.56
CA PHE A 90 12.37 -10.26 -10.10
C PHE A 90 11.42 -9.25 -10.77
N GLN A 91 11.17 -9.40 -12.08
CA GLN A 91 10.25 -8.54 -12.81
C GLN A 91 8.79 -8.72 -12.36
N GLN A 92 8.34 -9.96 -12.17
CA GLN A 92 7.00 -10.26 -11.63
C GLN A 92 6.82 -9.64 -10.24
N ASN A 93 7.81 -9.78 -9.35
CA ASN A 93 7.77 -9.16 -8.02
C ASN A 93 7.71 -7.63 -8.11
N LYS A 94 8.43 -7.02 -9.05
CA LYS A 94 8.39 -5.58 -9.29
C LYS A 94 7.03 -5.11 -9.81
N GLU A 95 6.36 -5.88 -10.66
CA GLU A 95 5.03 -5.57 -11.19
C GLU A 95 3.93 -5.76 -10.14
N ALA A 96 4.02 -6.83 -9.33
CA ALA A 96 3.15 -7.04 -8.18
C ALA A 96 3.23 -5.87 -7.19
N GLN A 97 4.43 -5.37 -6.88
CA GLN A 97 4.58 -4.18 -6.02
C GLN A 97 3.92 -2.92 -6.61
N LYS A 98 3.96 -2.73 -7.93
CA LYS A 98 3.31 -1.60 -8.58
C LYS A 98 1.78 -1.69 -8.53
N THR A 99 1.22 -2.88 -8.67
CA THR A 99 -0.25 -3.08 -8.62
C THR A 99 -0.79 -2.91 -7.21
N VAL A 100 -0.09 -3.44 -6.20
CA VAL A 100 -0.45 -3.23 -4.78
C VAL A 100 -0.47 -1.73 -4.43
N SER A 101 0.59 -0.99 -4.78
CA SER A 101 0.67 0.45 -4.49
C SER A 101 -0.43 1.28 -5.19
N LYS A 102 -0.89 0.87 -6.38
CA LYS A 102 -2.03 1.51 -7.06
C LYS A 102 -3.35 1.24 -6.33
N ASN A 103 -3.60 -0.01 -5.98
CA ASN A 103 -4.83 -0.43 -5.30
C ASN A 103 -4.93 0.20 -3.90
N GLU A 104 -3.82 0.33 -3.17
CA GLU A 104 -3.79 1.02 -1.88
C GLU A 104 -4.16 2.50 -2.00
N LYS A 105 -3.64 3.21 -3.00
CA LYS A 105 -4.00 4.62 -3.26
C LYS A 105 -5.48 4.80 -3.62
N GLU A 106 -6.03 3.90 -4.44
CA GLU A 106 -7.46 3.93 -4.76
C GLU A 106 -8.33 3.59 -3.55
N LEU A 107 -7.90 2.66 -2.70
CA LEU A 107 -8.61 2.31 -1.47
C LEU A 107 -8.59 3.47 -0.45
N GLU A 108 -7.47 4.16 -0.29
CA GLU A 108 -7.37 5.36 0.55
C GLU A 108 -8.30 6.46 0.04
N LYS A 109 -8.25 6.76 -1.26
CA LYS A 109 -9.16 7.74 -1.89
C LYS A 109 -10.63 7.40 -1.64
N ASN A 110 -11.01 6.14 -1.80
CA ASN A 110 -12.38 5.68 -1.57
C ASN A 110 -12.81 5.76 -0.09
N LYS A 111 -11.88 5.58 0.87
CA LYS A 111 -12.16 5.78 2.29
C LYS A 111 -12.39 7.26 2.60
N THR A 112 -11.53 8.14 2.08
CA THR A 112 -11.66 9.60 2.24
C THR A 112 -12.98 10.11 1.66
N ASP A 113 -13.36 9.68 0.45
CA ASP A 113 -14.61 10.09 -0.18
C ASP A 113 -15.86 9.63 0.60
N LYS A 114 -15.80 8.43 1.22
CA LYS A 114 -16.88 7.95 2.10
C LYS A 114 -16.96 8.75 3.39
N GLU A 115 -15.82 9.08 4.02
CA GLU A 115 -15.78 9.90 5.23
C GLU A 115 -16.30 11.33 4.98
N TYR A 116 -15.95 11.95 3.84
CA TYR A 116 -16.49 13.25 3.45
C TYR A 116 -18.01 13.20 3.27
N LYS A 117 -18.53 12.20 2.55
CA LYS A 117 -19.99 12.03 2.36
C LYS A 117 -20.74 11.77 3.67
N ILE A 118 -20.12 11.09 4.64
CA ILE A 118 -20.71 10.88 5.96
C ILE A 118 -20.74 12.18 6.77
N LYS A 119 -19.67 12.98 6.73
CA LYS A 119 -19.63 14.30 7.39
C LYS A 119 -20.66 15.26 6.79
N GLU A 120 -20.74 15.34 5.46
CA GLU A 120 -21.69 16.22 4.77
C GLU A 120 -23.16 15.87 5.11
N LYS A 121 -23.47 14.58 5.28
CA LYS A 121 -24.80 14.12 5.73
C LYS A 121 -25.07 14.45 7.20
N LYS A 122 -24.06 14.38 8.08
CA LYS A 122 -24.19 14.78 9.48
C LYS A 122 -24.40 16.29 9.62
N ASP A 123 -23.64 17.08 8.87
CA ASP A 123 -23.73 18.55 8.90
C ASP A 123 -25.10 19.03 8.38
N LYS A 124 -25.64 18.40 7.32
CA LYS A 124 -27.00 18.67 6.83
C LYS A 124 -28.07 18.30 7.86
N LYS A 125 -27.87 17.21 8.61
CA LYS A 125 -28.78 16.78 9.67
C LYS A 125 -28.75 17.74 10.87
N GLU A 126 -27.57 18.20 11.30
CA GLU A 126 -27.43 19.20 12.36
C GLU A 126 -28.03 20.56 11.97
N LYS A 127 -27.86 21.00 10.72
CA LYS A 127 -28.49 22.23 10.20
C LYS A 127 -30.02 22.16 10.26
N SER A 128 -30.61 21.02 9.84
CA SER A 128 -32.06 20.81 9.91
C SER A 128 -32.64 20.79 11.34
N HIS A 129 -31.84 20.41 12.34
CA HIS A 129 -32.24 20.44 13.74
C HIS A 129 -32.15 21.83 14.37
N HIS A 130 -31.33 22.72 13.81
CA HIS A 130 -31.20 24.09 14.31
C HIS A 130 -32.34 24.99 13.83
N ASP A 131 -32.81 24.81 12.59
CA ASP A 131 -33.93 25.58 12.03
C ASP A 131 -35.29 25.20 12.66
N ASN A 132 -35.45 23.96 13.11
CA ASN A 132 -36.69 23.48 13.77
C ASN A 132 -36.80 23.87 15.26
N ARG A 133 -35.76 24.44 15.88
CA ARG A 133 -35.82 24.95 17.27
C ARG A 133 -36.17 26.44 17.37
N GLY A 134 -36.14 27.17 16.25
CA GLY A 134 -36.43 28.60 16.22
C GLY A 134 -37.92 28.96 16.17
N ASN A 135 -38.82 28.01 15.87
CA ASN A 135 -40.21 28.32 15.52
C ASN A 135 -41.26 27.86 16.55
N LYS A 136 -40.97 28.04 17.85
CA LYS A 136 -41.91 27.63 18.90
C LYS A 136 -42.06 28.61 20.05
N HIS A 137 -42.05 29.92 19.77
CA HIS A 137 -42.47 30.92 20.75
C HIS A 137 -43.06 32.13 20.05
N HIS A 138 -44.31 32.07 19.61
CA HIS A 138 -45.20 33.23 19.54
C HIS A 138 -46.59 32.74 19.20
N GLU A 139 -47.37 32.34 20.20
CA GLU A 139 -48.82 32.50 20.16
C GLU A 139 -49.38 32.30 21.58
N ASN A 140 -50.40 33.10 21.88
CA ASN A 140 -51.20 33.16 23.10
C ASN A 140 -50.68 34.05 24.23
N LYS A 141 -51.05 35.34 24.15
CA LYS A 141 -51.88 35.99 25.18
C LYS A 141 -52.52 37.25 24.60
N SER A 142 -53.74 37.10 24.10
CA SER A 142 -54.71 38.17 23.96
C SER A 142 -56.09 37.55 24.13
N HIS A 143 -56.97 38.27 24.81
CA HIS A 143 -58.35 37.94 25.21
C HIS A 143 -58.53 37.50 26.67
N SER A 144 -58.85 38.48 27.51
CA SER A 144 -60.03 38.38 28.37
C SER A 144 -60.42 39.78 28.83
N ASN A 145 -61.28 40.42 28.05
CA ASN A 145 -62.06 41.57 28.51
C ASN A 145 -63.48 41.07 28.82
N ASN A 146 -64.04 41.63 29.88
CA ASN A 146 -65.47 41.86 30.11
C ASN A 146 -66.30 40.72 30.77
N LYS A 147 -66.64 40.93 32.05
CA LYS A 147 -67.97 40.55 32.55
C LYS A 147 -68.39 41.48 33.69
N LYS A 148 -69.31 42.40 33.37
CA LYS A 148 -70.20 43.06 34.34
C LYS A 148 -71.16 42.01 34.92
N HIS A 149 -71.34 42.01 36.23
CA HIS A 149 -72.63 42.22 36.90
C HIS A 149 -72.44 42.40 38.40
#